data_AF-A0AAW0NQN7-F1
#
_entry.id   AF-A0AAW0NQN7-F1
#
_cell.length_a   1.000
_cell.length_b   1.000
_cell.length_c   1.000
_cell.angle_alpha   90.00
_cell.angle_beta   90.00
_cell.angle_gamma   90.00
#
_symmetry.space_group_name_H-M   'P 1'
#
loop_
_entity.id
_entity.type
_entity.pdbx_description
1 polymer ?
#
loop_
_entity_poly.entity_id
_entity_poly.type
_entity_poly.pdbx_seq_one_letter_code
_entity_poly.pdbx_strand_id
1 'polypeptide(L)'
;MTTSLPFLDSSDPRLKLTVENRTKNVFVTQYEDRPKEENVNHIPVVTETPCHLLEAGLNTLQKTLVLQKRAELEEVSRQLFLKQQDFQSCAEGLAQTRSELELKQQQNKEREQNKIKQKDIERLTNKLIGLRTRQHVLKDRMIKYKIYEDYLVKTINFLPSSYLENDTESLVLPIIRRHETLSITHQELLQRLEKMEDEVEKKQQQLQTMKQEHDIKKLMANKELTELQKELDGVKDMNKEVEVSLLMEQGQSREKVEEVGSILMAINNLAESCYLPSYGPLENVNFLTMMDMVKEYFLDKADTERRARRLMESGSAVTSLADKKRRGSMKNMEGGWLVSEREDISSYFADQTTNTKIIDVSREFSTVRKVRGDGNCFYRAFSFAFLESAILNSRGLRRFIDMIMESSIALSCAGFDENIYKEHLSKVVAVLELCQSDRDVGTLHWMFNQPSTSDSVVQYLRLVTSAYLQTHEDFFSNFVEAPNLQAYCHQEVEVMAMECDHVDIQALSLALNVGIHIVSMEGDEQKLVHHIIPEGAEPSVHLLYQRSHYNIIYPRSQL
;
A
#
# COMPACT_ATOMS: atom_id res chain seq x y z
N MET A 1 -96.93 -14.71 12.85
CA MET A 1 -97.09 -14.23 14.23
C MET A 1 -95.74 -13.74 14.73
N THR A 2 -95.65 -12.46 15.07
CA THR A 2 -94.95 -11.85 16.25
C THR A 2 -93.84 -12.70 16.90
N THR A 3 -92.64 -12.21 17.23
CA THR A 3 -92.29 -10.95 17.92
C THR A 3 -90.76 -10.79 18.00
N SER A 4 -90.33 -9.54 18.17
CA SER A 4 -88.97 -8.99 18.37
C SER A 4 -88.16 -9.56 19.55
N LEU A 5 -86.83 -9.59 19.39
CA LEU A 5 -85.81 -9.82 20.44
C LEU A 5 -84.95 -8.56 20.68
N PRO A 6 -84.32 -8.40 21.87
CA PRO A 6 -84.13 -7.11 22.52
C PRO A 6 -82.71 -6.50 22.41
N PHE A 7 -82.69 -5.19 22.65
CA PHE A 7 -81.58 -4.25 22.70
C PHE A 7 -80.71 -4.46 23.96
N LEU A 8 -79.37 -4.47 23.81
CA LEU A 8 -78.41 -4.50 24.92
C LEU A 8 -77.86 -3.09 25.16
N ASP A 9 -78.07 -2.60 26.37
CA ASP A 9 -77.73 -1.27 26.87
C ASP A 9 -76.30 -1.22 27.42
N SER A 10 -75.57 -0.14 27.10
CA SER A 10 -74.16 0.13 27.43
C SER A 10 -73.89 0.44 28.91
N SER A 11 -74.87 0.16 29.77
CA SER A 11 -74.87 0.47 31.21
C SER A 11 -74.39 -0.70 32.09
N ASP A 12 -73.86 -1.80 31.51
CA ASP A 12 -73.45 -2.99 32.27
C ASP A 12 -72.14 -2.75 33.07
N PRO A 13 -72.18 -2.76 34.41
CA PRO A 13 -71.02 -2.49 35.25
C PRO A 13 -69.94 -3.58 35.19
N ARG A 14 -70.17 -4.71 34.51
CA ARG A 14 -69.18 -5.78 34.30
C ARG A 14 -68.10 -5.46 33.26
N LEU A 15 -68.23 -4.35 32.54
CA LEU A 15 -67.25 -3.89 31.53
C LEU A 15 -66.26 -2.84 32.07
N LYS A 16 -66.26 -2.55 33.38
CA LYS A 16 -65.30 -1.63 34.02
C LYS A 16 -64.14 -2.38 34.65
N LEU A 17 -62.96 -2.31 34.02
CA LEU A 17 -61.72 -2.83 34.59
C LEU A 17 -61.12 -1.80 35.57
N THR A 18 -61.14 -2.12 36.86
CA THR A 18 -60.48 -1.36 37.94
C THR A 18 -59.06 -1.88 38.15
N VAL A 19 -58.03 -1.04 37.95
CA VAL A 19 -56.63 -1.36 38.25
C VAL A 19 -56.18 -0.55 39.47
N GLU A 20 -55.89 -1.25 40.57
CA GLU A 20 -55.40 -0.68 41.83
C GLU A 20 -53.90 -0.33 41.74
N ASN A 21 -53.55 0.94 42.01
CA ASN A 21 -52.18 1.40 42.16
C ASN A 21 -51.64 1.02 43.56
N ARG A 22 -50.67 0.11 43.62
CA ARG A 22 -49.86 -0.12 44.83
C ARG A 22 -48.52 0.59 44.70
N THR A 23 -48.38 1.70 45.41
CA THR A 23 -47.10 2.40 45.63
C THR A 23 -46.28 1.69 46.71
N LYS A 24 -45.01 1.39 46.41
CA LYS A 24 -43.97 1.20 47.43
C LYS A 24 -42.82 2.15 47.11
N ASN A 25 -42.67 3.15 47.97
CA ASN A 25 -41.61 4.15 47.97
C ASN A 25 -40.27 3.52 48.38
N VAL A 26 -39.19 3.79 47.63
CA VAL A 26 -37.82 3.78 48.18
C VAL A 26 -37.01 4.91 47.52
N PHE A 27 -36.81 5.95 48.33
CA PHE A 27 -35.74 6.97 48.41
C PHE A 27 -35.30 7.81 47.20
N VAL A 28 -35.35 9.12 47.48
CA VAL A 28 -34.94 10.30 46.72
C VAL A 28 -33.48 10.64 46.98
N THR A 29 -32.72 10.99 45.93
CA THR A 29 -31.89 12.22 45.91
C THR A 29 -31.89 12.80 44.50
N GLN A 30 -32.11 14.11 44.47
CA GLN A 30 -32.41 14.99 43.33
C GLN A 30 -31.28 15.05 42.29
N TYR A 31 -31.61 15.24 41.02
CA TYR A 31 -31.19 16.40 40.22
C TYR A 31 -32.16 16.54 39.03
N GLU A 32 -32.61 17.78 38.82
CA GLU A 32 -33.64 18.18 37.87
C GLU A 32 -33.18 18.02 36.41
N ASP A 33 -34.06 17.54 35.53
CA ASP A 33 -34.33 18.21 34.26
C ASP A 33 -35.62 17.66 33.61
N ARG A 34 -36.56 18.56 33.33
CA ARG A 34 -37.80 18.25 32.60
C ARG A 34 -37.49 18.11 31.10
N PRO A 35 -37.87 17.03 30.42
CA PRO A 35 -37.95 17.06 28.97
C PRO A 35 -39.21 17.83 28.55
N LYS A 36 -39.01 18.80 27.66
CA LYS A 36 -40.05 19.60 27.01
C LYS A 36 -40.96 18.70 26.16
N GLU A 37 -42.25 19.01 26.20
CA GLU A 37 -43.33 18.40 25.42
C GLU A 37 -43.00 18.41 23.91
N GLU A 38 -43.24 17.27 23.26
CA GLU A 38 -43.13 17.11 21.81
C GLU A 38 -44.21 17.97 21.10
N ASN A 39 -43.76 18.81 20.18
CA ASN A 39 -44.60 19.66 19.34
C ASN A 39 -45.46 18.79 18.39
N VAL A 40 -46.73 18.59 18.71
CA VAL A 40 -47.70 17.95 17.81
C VAL A 40 -48.17 18.99 16.76
N ASN A 41 -47.66 18.87 15.53
CA ASN A 41 -48.07 19.71 14.39
C ASN A 41 -49.58 19.57 14.11
N HIS A 42 -50.35 20.64 14.36
CA HIS A 42 -51.74 20.75 13.95
C HIS A 42 -51.84 21.21 12.49
N ILE A 43 -52.54 20.43 11.65
CA ILE A 43 -52.86 20.81 10.26
C ILE A 43 -54.13 21.67 10.27
N PRO A 44 -54.12 22.90 9.73
CA PRO A 44 -55.32 23.75 9.70
C PRO A 44 -56.25 23.34 8.56
N VAL A 45 -57.55 23.23 8.86
CA VAL A 45 -58.61 23.04 7.86
C VAL A 45 -58.96 24.40 7.25
N VAL A 46 -58.80 24.55 5.93
CA VAL A 46 -59.03 25.80 5.19
C VAL A 46 -60.51 25.93 4.80
N THR A 47 -61.14 27.05 5.14
CA THR A 47 -62.51 27.43 4.78
C THR A 47 -62.53 28.67 3.89
N GLU A 48 -62.11 28.59 2.61
CA GLU A 48 -62.20 29.73 1.66
C GLU A 48 -62.51 29.30 0.21
N THR A 49 -63.01 30.24 -0.60
CA THR A 49 -63.71 30.05 -1.89
C THR A 49 -62.81 29.80 -3.13
N PRO A 50 -63.35 29.18 -4.21
CA PRO A 50 -62.59 28.54 -5.30
C PRO A 50 -61.61 29.41 -6.10
N CYS A 51 -61.79 30.73 -6.16
CA CYS A 51 -60.95 31.59 -6.98
C CYS A 51 -59.61 31.94 -6.32
N HIS A 52 -59.52 31.90 -4.98
CA HIS A 52 -58.25 32.07 -4.25
C HIS A 52 -57.47 30.77 -4.10
N LEU A 53 -58.06 29.61 -4.41
CA LEU A 53 -57.45 28.28 -4.27
C LEU A 53 -56.33 28.00 -5.29
N LEU A 54 -56.31 28.67 -6.45
CA LEU A 54 -55.29 28.44 -7.49
C LEU A 54 -53.97 29.18 -7.19
N GLU A 55 -54.02 30.44 -6.74
CA GLU A 55 -52.82 31.18 -6.30
C GLU A 55 -52.36 30.76 -4.89
N ALA A 56 -53.30 30.49 -3.98
CA ALA A 56 -52.96 29.91 -2.69
C ALA A 56 -52.37 28.50 -2.86
N GLY A 57 -52.87 27.69 -3.80
CA GLY A 57 -52.36 26.34 -4.07
C GLY A 57 -50.87 26.30 -4.41
N LEU A 58 -50.40 27.20 -5.29
CA LEU A 58 -48.98 27.31 -5.67
C LEU A 58 -48.09 27.78 -4.51
N ASN A 59 -48.51 28.83 -3.78
CA ASN A 59 -47.77 29.35 -2.64
C ASN A 59 -47.79 28.40 -1.43
N THR A 60 -48.87 27.64 -1.27
CA THR A 60 -48.99 26.63 -0.21
C THR A 60 -48.11 25.43 -0.56
N LEU A 61 -48.13 24.94 -1.80
CA LEU A 61 -47.23 23.88 -2.26
C LEU A 61 -45.75 24.26 -2.12
N GLN A 62 -45.36 25.49 -2.48
CA GLN A 62 -43.98 25.97 -2.26
C GLN A 62 -43.62 26.06 -0.78
N LYS A 63 -44.50 26.59 0.08
CA LYS A 63 -44.28 26.61 1.54
C LYS A 63 -44.19 25.21 2.12
N THR A 64 -45.02 24.28 1.68
CA THR A 64 -44.99 22.87 2.11
C THR A 64 -43.70 22.20 1.65
N LEU A 65 -43.23 22.46 0.42
CA LEU A 65 -41.96 21.93 -0.09
C LEU A 65 -40.77 22.48 0.70
N VAL A 66 -40.80 23.77 1.06
CA VAL A 66 -39.77 24.41 1.90
C VAL A 66 -39.78 23.84 3.32
N LEU A 67 -40.96 23.63 3.91
CA LEU A 67 -41.10 22.98 5.22
C LEU A 67 -40.60 21.53 5.20
N GLN A 68 -40.88 20.80 4.12
CA GLN A 68 -40.40 19.43 3.93
C GLN A 68 -38.87 19.39 3.79
N LYS A 69 -38.28 20.29 2.98
CA LYS A 69 -36.82 20.43 2.88
C LYS A 69 -36.19 20.85 4.20
N ARG A 70 -36.85 21.70 4.98
CA ARG A 70 -36.39 22.10 6.31
C ARG A 70 -36.41 20.92 7.30
N ALA A 71 -37.47 20.10 7.27
CA ALA A 71 -37.55 18.88 8.07
C ALA A 71 -36.48 17.85 7.69
N GLU A 72 -36.23 17.67 6.38
CA GLU A 72 -35.11 16.84 5.89
C GLU A 72 -33.75 17.35 6.38
N LEU A 73 -33.54 18.68 6.35
CA LEU A 73 -32.30 19.32 6.78
C LEU A 73 -32.11 19.21 8.30
N GLU A 74 -33.18 19.32 9.08
CA GLU A 74 -33.18 19.11 10.53
C GLU A 74 -32.88 17.64 10.89
N GLU A 75 -33.42 16.67 10.15
CA GLU A 75 -33.12 15.25 10.34
C GLU A 75 -31.66 14.94 9.99
N VAL A 76 -31.15 15.46 8.86
CA VAL A 76 -29.73 15.32 8.50
C VAL A 76 -28.82 15.96 9.55
N SER A 77 -29.19 17.13 10.07
CA SER A 77 -28.44 17.82 11.13
C SER A 77 -28.42 17.01 12.43
N ARG A 78 -29.54 16.36 12.77
CA ARG A 78 -29.63 15.47 13.93
C ARG A 78 -28.73 14.24 13.78
N GLN A 79 -28.71 13.63 12.59
CA GLN A 79 -27.83 12.49 12.29
C GLN A 79 -26.35 12.90 12.34
N LEU A 80 -26.01 14.09 11.82
CA LEU A 80 -24.65 14.63 11.89
C LEU A 80 -24.21 14.84 13.35
N PHE A 81 -25.08 15.39 14.19
CA PHE A 81 -24.79 15.59 15.61
C PHE A 81 -24.53 14.27 16.34
N LEU A 82 -25.36 13.25 16.11
CA LEU A 82 -25.14 11.90 16.67
C LEU A 82 -23.82 11.30 16.21
N LYS A 83 -23.48 11.43 14.92
CA LYS A 83 -22.20 10.94 14.39
C LYS A 83 -20.99 11.69 14.94
N GLN A 84 -21.11 13.00 15.18
CA GLN A 84 -20.07 13.78 15.84
C GLN A 84 -19.86 13.32 17.28
N GLN A 85 -20.94 13.04 18.02
CA GLN A 85 -20.87 12.52 19.38
C GLN A 85 -20.23 11.13 19.43
N ASP A 86 -20.63 10.22 18.53
CA ASP A 86 -20.02 8.89 18.40
C ASP A 86 -18.51 8.99 18.12
N PHE A 87 -18.13 9.87 17.19
CA PHE A 87 -16.73 10.09 16.84
C PHE A 87 -15.93 10.64 18.01
N GLN A 88 -16.51 11.58 18.77
CA GLN A 88 -15.87 12.15 19.94
C GLN A 88 -15.67 11.12 21.04
N SER A 89 -16.67 10.29 21.33
CA SER A 89 -16.54 9.19 22.29
C SER A 89 -15.48 8.16 21.86
N CYS A 90 -15.42 7.84 20.57
CA CYS A 90 -14.41 6.94 20.02
C CYS A 90 -12.99 7.54 20.11
N ALA A 91 -12.85 8.83 19.81
CA ALA A 91 -11.58 9.55 19.91
C ALA A 91 -11.07 9.62 21.36
N GLU A 92 -11.96 9.85 22.34
CA GLU A 92 -11.63 9.82 23.76
C GLU A 92 -11.18 8.42 24.22
N GLY A 93 -11.87 7.37 23.77
CA GLY A 93 -11.48 5.98 24.04
C GLY A 93 -10.11 5.61 23.47
N LEU A 94 -9.82 6.07 22.25
CA LEU A 94 -8.51 5.90 21.60
C LEU A 94 -7.41 6.68 22.32
N ALA A 95 -7.70 7.89 22.81
CA ALA A 95 -6.75 8.69 23.58
C ALA A 95 -6.39 8.02 24.92
N GLN A 96 -7.37 7.42 25.60
CA GLN A 96 -7.14 6.66 26.83
C GLN A 96 -6.29 5.41 26.58
N THR A 97 -6.64 4.61 25.57
CA THR A 97 -5.86 3.41 25.22
C THR A 97 -4.43 3.75 24.81
N ARG A 98 -4.23 4.86 24.08
CA ARG A 98 -2.89 5.37 23.75
C ARG A 98 -2.07 5.70 25.00
N SER A 99 -2.65 6.43 25.96
CA SER A 99 -1.99 6.78 27.22
C SER A 99 -1.62 5.54 28.05
N GLU A 100 -2.52 4.54 28.13
CA GLU A 100 -2.24 3.26 28.79
C GLU A 100 -1.10 2.48 28.12
N LEU A 101 -1.05 2.50 26.78
CA LEU A 101 0.00 1.82 26.02
C LEU A 101 1.37 2.49 26.25
N GLU A 102 1.42 3.82 26.26
CA GLU A 102 2.62 4.60 26.56
C GLU A 102 3.14 4.30 27.97
N LEU A 103 2.25 4.24 28.97
CA LEU A 103 2.62 3.87 30.34
C LEU A 103 3.16 2.44 30.42
N LYS A 104 2.53 1.48 29.74
CA LYS A 104 3.01 0.08 29.68
C LYS A 104 4.37 -0.03 29.00
N GLN A 105 4.61 0.74 27.94
CA GLN A 105 5.92 0.79 27.28
C GLN A 105 7.00 1.35 28.22
N GLN A 106 6.71 2.42 28.96
CA GLN A 106 7.62 2.99 29.95
C GLN A 106 7.97 1.96 31.05
N GLN A 107 6.96 1.27 31.58
CA GLN A 107 7.15 0.22 32.59
C GLN A 107 7.99 -0.95 32.06
N ASN A 108 7.77 -1.37 30.81
CA ASN A 108 8.55 -2.43 30.19
C ASN A 108 10.03 -2.05 30.02
N LYS A 109 10.32 -0.80 29.60
CA LYS A 109 11.69 -0.27 29.50
C LYS A 109 12.38 -0.27 30.87
N GLU A 110 11.70 0.21 31.90
CA GLU A 110 12.24 0.23 33.27
C GLU A 110 12.49 -1.19 33.80
N ARG A 111 11.56 -2.13 33.53
CA ARG A 111 11.71 -3.54 33.92
C ARG A 111 12.93 -4.18 33.28
N GLU A 112 13.19 -3.92 32.00
CA GLU A 112 14.37 -4.47 31.32
C GLU A 112 15.67 -3.85 31.84
N GLN A 113 15.67 -2.54 32.07
CA GLN A 113 16.82 -1.86 32.69
C GLN A 113 17.12 -2.39 34.10
N ASN A 114 16.08 -2.71 34.88
CA ASN A 114 16.23 -3.30 36.20
C ASN A 114 16.81 -4.72 36.15
N LYS A 115 16.45 -5.54 35.14
CA LYS A 115 17.09 -6.85 34.95
C LYS A 115 18.59 -6.72 34.66
N ILE A 116 19.00 -5.75 33.85
CA ILE A 116 20.41 -5.50 33.53
C ILE A 116 21.16 -5.10 34.81
N LYS A 117 20.62 -4.12 35.56
CA LYS A 117 21.20 -3.68 36.84
C LYS A 117 21.33 -4.83 37.84
N GLN A 118 20.35 -5.74 37.89
CA GLN A 118 20.39 -6.90 38.78
C GLN A 118 21.54 -7.85 38.42
N LYS A 119 21.75 -8.14 37.14
CA LYS A 119 22.89 -8.95 36.67
C LYS A 119 24.23 -8.31 37.03
N ASP A 120 24.34 -6.98 36.92
CA ASP A 120 25.55 -6.25 37.30
C ASP A 120 25.82 -6.32 38.82
N ILE A 121 24.78 -6.18 39.64
CA ILE A 121 24.88 -6.33 41.10
C ILE A 121 25.37 -7.74 41.46
N GLU A 122 24.83 -8.78 40.83
CA GLU A 122 25.27 -10.16 41.06
C GLU A 122 26.74 -10.37 40.67
N ARG A 123 27.14 -9.87 39.50
CA ARG A 123 28.54 -9.93 39.03
C ARG A 123 29.50 -9.24 40.01
N LEU A 124 29.14 -8.03 40.46
CA LEU A 124 29.96 -7.26 41.41
C LEU A 124 30.03 -7.95 42.78
N THR A 125 28.92 -8.51 43.25
CA THR A 125 28.85 -9.23 44.52
C THR A 125 29.77 -10.45 44.51
N ASN A 126 29.76 -11.24 43.42
CA ASN A 126 30.65 -12.38 43.25
C ASN A 126 32.13 -11.97 43.27
N LYS A 127 32.47 -10.86 42.60
CA LYS A 127 33.84 -10.32 42.60
C LYS A 127 34.28 -9.88 44.00
N LEU A 128 33.38 -9.25 44.75
CA LEU A 128 33.63 -8.82 46.13
C LEU A 128 33.84 -10.01 47.07
N ILE A 129 33.05 -11.07 46.94
CA ILE A 129 33.25 -12.33 47.68
C ILE A 129 34.63 -12.91 47.37
N GLY A 130 35.00 -13.03 46.09
CA GLY A 130 36.31 -13.54 45.68
C GLY A 130 37.48 -12.75 46.27
N LEU A 131 37.38 -11.42 46.27
CA LEU A 131 38.39 -10.54 46.87
C LEU A 131 38.48 -10.70 48.39
N ARG A 132 37.34 -10.84 49.10
CA ARG A 132 37.34 -11.10 50.55
C ARG A 132 37.97 -12.44 50.90
N THR A 133 37.67 -13.50 50.15
CA THR A 133 38.30 -14.81 50.35
C THR A 133 39.80 -14.75 50.14
N ARG A 134 40.25 -14.08 49.06
CA ARG A 134 41.68 -13.88 48.80
C ARG A 134 42.35 -13.08 49.91
N GLN A 135 41.70 -12.03 50.41
CA GLN A 135 42.22 -11.25 51.54
C GLN A 135 42.42 -12.12 52.78
N HIS A 136 41.46 -13.02 53.08
CA HIS A 136 41.57 -13.91 54.22
C HIS A 136 42.74 -14.89 54.08
N VAL A 137 42.86 -15.54 52.92
CA VAL A 137 43.99 -16.45 52.61
C VAL A 137 45.34 -15.75 52.72
N LEU A 138 45.44 -14.50 52.25
CA LEU A 138 46.67 -13.73 52.35
C LEU A 138 46.99 -13.35 53.81
N LYS A 139 45.99 -13.01 54.62
CA LYS A 139 46.18 -12.76 56.06
C LYS A 139 46.68 -14.01 56.79
N ASP A 140 46.10 -15.17 56.51
CA ASP A 140 46.54 -16.42 57.13
C ASP A 140 47.97 -16.78 56.74
N ARG A 141 48.33 -16.59 55.46
CA ARG A 141 49.71 -16.75 55.00
C ARG A 141 50.65 -15.75 55.67
N MET A 142 50.26 -14.48 55.80
CA MET A 142 51.05 -13.45 56.48
C MET A 142 51.34 -13.87 57.92
N ILE A 143 50.33 -14.32 58.66
CA ILE A 143 50.49 -14.80 60.04
C ILE A 143 51.41 -16.03 60.09
N LYS A 144 51.16 -17.02 59.22
CA LYS A 144 51.96 -18.25 59.15
C LYS A 144 53.45 -17.95 58.94
N TYR A 145 53.78 -16.98 58.08
CA TYR A 145 55.16 -16.67 57.75
C TYR A 145 55.79 -15.61 58.65
N LYS A 146 55.01 -14.91 59.48
CA LYS A 146 55.51 -13.90 60.43
C LYS A 146 56.52 -14.45 61.43
N ILE A 147 56.42 -15.73 61.80
CA ILE A 147 57.39 -16.38 62.69
C ILE A 147 58.80 -16.35 62.08
N TYR A 148 58.92 -16.54 60.76
CA TYR A 148 60.22 -16.50 60.08
C TYR A 148 60.75 -15.06 60.00
N GLU A 149 59.88 -14.08 59.73
CA GLU A 149 60.24 -12.67 59.79
C GLU A 149 60.79 -12.29 61.17
N ASP A 150 60.05 -12.61 62.25
CA ASP A 150 60.45 -12.32 63.62
C ASP A 150 61.77 -13.03 63.99
N TYR A 151 61.97 -14.26 63.52
CA TYR A 151 63.21 -15.00 63.70
C TYR A 151 64.38 -14.33 62.97
N LEU A 152 64.21 -13.96 61.70
CA LEU A 152 65.24 -13.29 60.91
C LEU A 152 65.61 -11.93 61.51
N VAL A 153 64.61 -11.12 61.91
CA VAL A 153 64.82 -9.83 62.58
C VAL A 153 65.58 -9.99 63.89
N LYS A 154 65.24 -11.00 64.71
CA LYS A 154 66.00 -11.29 65.94
C LYS A 154 67.43 -11.72 65.65
N THR A 155 67.64 -12.48 64.57
CA THR A 155 68.96 -13.02 64.19
C THR A 155 69.91 -11.94 63.67
N ILE A 156 69.38 -10.90 63.01
CA ILE A 156 70.15 -9.74 62.53
C ILE A 156 70.97 -9.09 63.67
N ASN A 157 70.43 -9.02 64.88
CA ASN A 157 71.12 -8.41 66.03
C ASN A 157 72.32 -9.23 66.56
N PHE A 158 72.44 -10.50 66.16
CA PHE A 158 73.53 -11.39 66.56
C PHE A 158 74.58 -11.61 65.46
N LEU A 159 74.37 -11.05 64.28
CA LEU A 159 75.29 -11.15 63.15
C LEU A 159 76.40 -10.09 63.28
N PRO A 160 77.69 -10.46 63.16
CA PRO A 160 78.79 -9.50 63.09
C PRO A 160 78.58 -8.54 61.90
N SER A 161 78.90 -7.25 62.09
CA SER A 161 78.73 -6.21 61.06
C SER A 161 79.46 -6.48 59.74
N SER A 162 80.42 -7.41 59.72
CA SER A 162 81.15 -7.85 58.53
C SER A 162 80.49 -8.99 57.72
N TYR A 163 79.39 -9.58 58.20
CA TYR A 163 78.73 -10.70 57.50
C TYR A 163 77.94 -10.26 56.25
N LEU A 164 77.54 -8.99 56.19
CA LEU A 164 76.85 -8.39 55.05
C LEU A 164 77.80 -7.91 53.94
N GLU A 165 79.12 -7.93 54.16
CA GLU A 165 80.09 -7.38 53.19
C GLU A 165 80.44 -8.35 52.05
N ASN A 166 80.17 -9.65 52.21
CA ASN A 166 80.37 -10.65 51.14
C ASN A 166 79.05 -10.97 50.42
N ASP A 167 78.55 -9.98 49.68
CA ASP A 167 77.26 -9.99 48.96
C ASP A 167 77.26 -10.84 47.67
N THR A 168 78.21 -11.77 47.50
CA THR A 168 78.43 -12.48 46.24
C THR A 168 77.61 -13.77 46.07
N GLU A 169 76.99 -14.30 47.14
CA GLU A 169 76.18 -15.54 47.09
C GLU A 169 74.74 -15.40 47.62
N SER A 170 74.16 -14.19 47.65
CA SER A 170 72.76 -14.03 48.08
C SER A 170 71.79 -14.51 46.99
N LEU A 171 71.27 -15.74 47.09
CA LEU A 171 70.25 -16.29 46.18
C LEU A 171 68.93 -15.50 46.16
N VAL A 172 68.69 -14.67 47.18
CA VAL A 172 67.49 -13.85 47.33
C VAL A 172 67.59 -12.55 46.53
N LEU A 173 68.79 -11.97 46.40
CA LEU A 173 68.99 -10.69 45.72
C LEU A 173 68.60 -10.72 44.22
N PRO A 174 68.94 -11.77 43.44
CA PRO A 174 68.43 -11.91 42.06
C PRO A 174 66.90 -11.98 41.97
N ILE A 175 66.23 -12.60 42.95
CA ILE A 175 64.76 -12.69 43.00
C ILE A 175 64.16 -11.31 43.27
N ILE A 176 64.74 -10.56 44.22
CA ILE A 176 64.33 -9.17 44.49
C ILE A 176 64.54 -8.31 43.25
N ARG A 177 65.72 -8.35 42.62
CA ARG A 177 65.99 -7.62 41.36
C ARG A 177 65.02 -7.98 40.24
N ARG A 178 64.66 -9.26 40.11
CA ARG A 178 63.68 -9.71 39.13
C ARG A 178 62.29 -9.16 39.43
N HIS A 179 61.87 -9.17 40.69
CA HIS A 179 60.60 -8.60 41.13
C HIS A 179 60.58 -7.07 40.93
N GLU A 180 61.66 -6.35 41.27
CA GLU A 180 61.81 -4.92 41.00
C GLU A 180 61.64 -4.63 39.52
N THR A 181 62.32 -5.38 38.65
CA THR A 181 62.20 -5.25 37.20
C THR A 181 60.76 -5.49 36.73
N LEU A 182 60.12 -6.56 37.22
CA LEU A 182 58.72 -6.87 36.89
C LEU A 182 57.76 -5.77 37.36
N SER A 183 57.97 -5.23 38.56
CA SER A 183 57.17 -4.14 39.11
C SER A 183 57.29 -2.87 38.26
N ILE A 184 58.51 -2.52 37.82
CA ILE A 184 58.75 -1.38 36.94
C ILE A 184 58.03 -1.60 35.60
N THR A 185 58.22 -2.77 34.96
CA THR A 185 57.54 -3.06 33.69
C THR A 185 56.01 -3.07 33.81
N HIS A 186 55.47 -3.52 34.95
CA HIS A 186 54.04 -3.46 35.21
C HIS A 186 53.53 -2.02 35.30
N GLN A 187 54.27 -1.15 35.98
CA GLN A 187 53.93 0.26 36.10
C GLN A 187 54.02 1.00 34.75
N GLU A 188 55.02 0.69 33.92
CA GLU A 188 55.12 1.21 32.56
C GLU A 188 53.94 0.75 31.67
N LEU A 189 53.52 -0.51 31.80
CA LEU A 189 52.35 -1.04 31.09
C LEU A 189 51.05 -0.35 31.52
N LEU A 190 50.89 -0.07 32.82
CA LEU A 190 49.73 0.67 33.32
C LEU A 190 49.69 2.09 32.75
N GLN A 191 50.83 2.81 32.73
CA GLN A 191 50.91 4.13 32.11
C GLN A 191 50.62 4.10 30.61
N ARG A 192 51.03 3.02 29.92
CA ARG A 192 50.72 2.85 28.49
C ARG A 192 49.23 2.56 28.27
N LEU A 193 48.62 1.79 29.16
CA LEU A 193 47.18 1.52 29.12
C LEU A 193 46.38 2.82 29.31
N GLU A 194 46.72 3.62 30.31
CA GLU A 194 46.08 4.92 30.58
C GLU A 194 46.16 5.85 29.37
N LYS A 195 47.33 5.95 28.72
CA LYS A 195 47.48 6.73 27.48
C LYS A 195 46.61 6.20 26.33
N MET A 196 46.47 4.89 26.19
CA MET A 196 45.60 4.31 25.16
C MET A 196 44.12 4.55 25.49
N GLU A 197 43.73 4.51 26.75
CA GLU A 197 42.36 4.84 27.19
C GLU A 197 42.03 6.31 26.86
N ASP A 198 42.93 7.25 27.13
CA ASP A 198 42.79 8.66 26.74
C ASP A 198 42.66 8.85 25.22
N GLU A 199 43.45 8.10 24.43
CA GLU A 199 43.38 8.15 22.96
C GLU A 199 42.03 7.61 22.44
N VAL A 200 41.54 6.53 23.03
CA VAL A 200 40.22 5.96 22.70
C VAL A 200 39.13 6.96 23.03
N GLU A 201 39.16 7.57 24.22
CA GLU A 201 38.16 8.56 24.62
C GLU A 201 38.16 9.78 23.69
N LYS A 202 39.33 10.31 23.32
CA LYS A 202 39.44 11.41 22.36
C LYS A 202 38.89 11.04 20.98
N LYS A 203 39.22 9.86 20.45
CA LYS A 203 38.68 9.40 19.16
C LYS A 203 37.18 9.18 19.23
N GLN A 204 36.66 8.71 20.36
CA GLN A 204 35.24 8.51 20.56
C GLN A 204 34.47 9.84 20.61
N GLN A 205 35.03 10.87 21.26
CA GLN A 205 34.50 12.23 21.22
C GLN A 205 34.51 12.80 19.79
N GLN A 206 35.61 12.65 19.05
CA GLN A 206 35.70 13.09 17.64
C GLN A 206 34.66 12.40 16.75
N LEU A 207 34.49 11.09 16.92
CA LEU A 207 33.46 10.34 16.19
C LEU A 207 32.06 10.87 16.50
N GLN A 208 31.78 11.21 17.76
CA GLN A 208 30.49 11.77 18.15
C GLN A 208 30.24 13.15 17.54
N THR A 209 31.26 14.02 17.50
CA THR A 209 31.17 15.31 16.80
C THR A 209 30.92 15.11 15.31
N MET A 210 31.65 14.21 14.63
CA MET A 210 31.44 13.93 13.21
C MET A 210 30.04 13.39 12.92
N LYS A 211 29.49 12.54 13.81
CA LYS A 211 28.10 12.06 13.70
C LYS A 211 27.10 13.21 13.78
N GLN A 212 27.25 14.11 14.75
CA GLN A 212 26.37 15.28 14.90
C GLN A 212 26.45 16.20 13.67
N GLU A 213 27.65 16.46 13.14
CA GLU A 213 27.81 17.24 11.91
C GLU A 213 27.16 16.56 10.70
N HIS A 214 27.27 15.24 10.60
CA HIS A 214 26.62 14.48 9.53
C HIS A 214 25.09 14.54 9.64
N ASP A 215 24.54 14.41 10.85
CA ASP A 215 23.10 14.51 11.10
C ASP A 215 22.56 15.90 10.72
N ILE A 216 23.30 16.97 11.03
CA ILE A 216 22.97 18.33 10.61
C ILE A 216 22.97 18.45 9.09
N LYS A 217 23.99 17.91 8.40
CA LYS A 217 24.05 17.93 6.92
C LYS A 217 22.88 17.18 6.29
N LYS A 218 22.51 16.02 6.85
CA LYS A 218 21.35 15.24 6.41
C LYS A 218 20.06 16.04 6.56
N LEU A 219 19.88 16.73 7.68
CA LEU A 219 18.71 17.57 7.93
C LEU A 219 18.64 18.76 6.96
N MET A 220 19.78 19.37 6.65
CA MET A 220 19.86 20.43 5.64
C MET A 220 19.51 19.93 4.23
N ALA A 221 20.08 18.78 3.81
CA ALA A 221 19.78 18.19 2.50
C ALA A 221 18.31 17.78 2.38
N ASN A 222 17.72 17.21 3.45
CA ASN A 222 16.30 16.90 3.47
C ASN A 222 15.43 18.15 3.34
N LYS A 223 15.83 19.25 3.99
CA LYS A 223 15.13 20.53 3.84
C LYS A 223 15.17 21.02 2.38
N GLU A 224 16.35 21.02 1.75
CA GLU A 224 16.49 21.40 0.34
C GLU A 224 15.64 20.51 -0.58
N LEU A 225 15.62 19.19 -0.33
CA LEU A 225 14.80 18.24 -1.09
C LEU A 225 13.30 18.54 -0.93
N THR A 226 12.84 18.89 0.28
CA THR A 226 11.43 19.28 0.48
C THR A 226 11.07 20.60 -0.21
N GLU A 227 12.01 21.55 -0.29
CA GLU A 227 11.80 22.81 -1.01
C GLU A 227 11.70 22.56 -2.53
N LEU A 228 12.62 21.76 -3.09
CA LEU A 228 12.59 21.37 -4.50
C LEU A 228 11.34 20.55 -4.86
N GLN A 229 10.91 19.64 -3.98
CA GLN A 229 9.68 18.87 -4.19
C GLN A 229 8.46 19.79 -4.26
N LYS A 230 8.40 20.80 -3.39
CA LYS A 230 7.31 21.78 -3.39
C LYS A 230 7.29 22.61 -4.68
N GLU A 231 8.46 23.01 -5.18
CA GLU A 231 8.57 23.71 -6.46
C GLU A 231 8.11 22.82 -7.63
N LEU A 232 8.53 21.56 -7.64
CA LEU A 232 8.12 20.59 -8.66
C LEU A 232 6.60 20.36 -8.66
N ASP A 233 6.00 20.20 -7.48
CA ASP A 233 4.55 20.03 -7.34
C ASP A 233 3.79 21.27 -7.84
N GLY A 234 4.30 22.48 -7.52
CA GLY A 234 3.75 23.72 -8.04
C GLY A 234 3.78 23.81 -9.56
N VAL A 235 4.91 23.46 -10.19
CA VAL A 235 5.03 23.43 -11.66
C VAL A 235 4.10 22.38 -12.27
N LYS A 236 3.99 21.21 -11.64
CA LYS A 236 3.11 20.13 -12.11
C LYS A 236 1.65 20.53 -12.08
N ASP A 237 1.21 21.23 -11.04
CA ASP A 237 -0.17 21.71 -10.94
C ASP A 237 -0.47 22.80 -11.97
N MET A 238 0.45 23.76 -12.19
CA MET A 238 0.30 24.71 -13.29
C MET A 238 0.23 24.01 -14.66
N ASN A 239 1.02 22.96 -14.89
CA ASN A 239 0.99 22.24 -16.15
C ASN A 239 -0.35 21.54 -16.36
N LYS A 240 -0.94 20.94 -15.32
CA LYS A 240 -2.30 20.38 -15.37
C LYS A 240 -3.35 21.44 -15.72
N GLU A 241 -3.28 22.62 -15.11
CA GLU A 241 -4.21 23.72 -15.40
C GLU A 241 -4.14 24.16 -16.87
N VAL A 242 -2.92 24.28 -17.41
CA VAL A 242 -2.69 24.62 -18.81
C VAL A 242 -3.18 23.52 -19.75
N GLU A 243 -2.92 22.24 -19.44
CA GLU A 243 -3.42 21.09 -20.22
C GLU A 243 -4.95 21.07 -20.29
N VAL A 244 -5.63 21.32 -19.17
CA VAL A 244 -7.10 21.39 -19.13
C VAL A 244 -7.62 22.53 -20.01
N SER A 245 -6.99 23.70 -19.95
CA SER A 245 -7.37 24.84 -20.79
C SER A 245 -7.16 24.55 -22.28
N LEU A 246 -6.05 23.90 -22.64
CA LEU A 246 -5.77 23.51 -24.02
C LEU A 246 -6.81 22.52 -24.56
N LEU A 247 -7.21 21.52 -23.76
CA LEU A 247 -8.23 20.55 -24.13
C LEU A 247 -9.60 21.20 -24.34
N MET A 248 -9.96 22.18 -23.50
CA MET A 248 -11.19 22.95 -23.67
C MET A 248 -11.20 23.75 -24.97
N GLU A 249 -10.12 24.46 -25.28
CA GLU A 249 -9.96 25.22 -26.54
C GLU A 249 -10.00 24.32 -27.79
N GLN A 250 -9.37 23.14 -27.74
CA GLN A 250 -9.42 22.16 -28.82
C GLN A 250 -10.83 21.60 -29.01
N GLY A 251 -11.55 21.33 -27.93
CA GLY A 251 -12.95 20.89 -27.97
C GLY A 251 -13.86 21.93 -28.65
N GLN A 252 -13.75 23.20 -28.22
CA GLN A 252 -14.51 24.30 -28.83
C GLN A 252 -14.16 24.51 -30.30
N SER A 253 -12.88 24.38 -30.66
CA SER A 253 -12.42 24.52 -32.05
C SER A 253 -12.98 23.41 -32.95
N ARG A 254 -13.02 22.17 -32.45
CA ARG A 254 -13.59 21.03 -33.17
C ARG A 254 -15.08 21.18 -33.40
N GLU A 255 -15.83 21.60 -32.38
CA GLU A 255 -17.28 21.84 -32.50
C GLU A 255 -17.59 22.89 -33.57
N LYS A 256 -16.84 24.01 -33.58
CA LYS A 256 -16.96 25.05 -34.62
C LYS A 256 -16.67 24.52 -36.02
N VAL A 257 -15.65 23.67 -36.19
CA VAL A 257 -15.30 23.08 -37.50
C VAL A 257 -16.38 22.11 -37.98
N GLU A 258 -16.91 21.28 -37.07
CA GLU A 258 -17.99 20.34 -37.38
C GLU A 258 -19.30 21.08 -37.74
N GLU A 259 -19.64 22.16 -37.02
CA GLU A 259 -20.81 23.00 -37.30
C GLU A 259 -20.69 23.68 -38.67
N VAL A 260 -19.56 24.32 -38.97
CA VAL A 260 -19.30 24.94 -40.29
C VAL A 260 -19.34 23.89 -41.40
N GLY A 261 -18.74 22.72 -41.19
CA GLY A 261 -18.78 21.61 -42.15
C GLY A 261 -20.20 21.13 -42.43
N SER A 262 -21.03 21.00 -41.39
CA SER A 262 -22.45 20.63 -41.50
C SER A 262 -23.24 21.66 -42.32
N ILE A 263 -23.02 22.95 -42.07
CA ILE A 263 -23.66 24.05 -42.81
C ILE A 263 -23.24 24.03 -44.28
N LEU A 264 -21.95 23.89 -44.58
CA LEU A 264 -21.44 23.84 -45.96
C LEU A 264 -21.99 22.63 -46.72
N MET A 265 -22.07 21.47 -46.08
CA MET A 265 -22.71 20.28 -46.65
C MET A 265 -24.19 20.52 -46.94
N ALA A 266 -24.92 21.19 -46.04
CA ALA A 266 -26.33 21.52 -46.25
C ALA A 266 -26.52 22.46 -47.45
N ILE A 267 -25.65 23.47 -47.60
CA ILE A 267 -25.65 24.38 -48.75
C ILE A 267 -25.43 23.60 -50.05
N ASN A 268 -24.42 22.72 -50.12
CA ASN A 268 -24.17 21.90 -51.30
C ASN A 268 -25.36 20.99 -51.65
N ASN A 269 -25.92 20.28 -50.67
CA ASN A 269 -27.06 19.40 -50.90
C ASN A 269 -28.29 20.16 -51.43
N LEU A 270 -28.54 21.36 -50.89
CA LEU A 270 -29.61 22.24 -51.38
C LEU A 270 -29.31 22.76 -52.78
N ALA A 271 -28.07 23.15 -53.07
CA ALA A 271 -27.65 23.64 -54.37
C ALA A 271 -27.76 22.56 -55.46
N GLU A 272 -27.39 21.32 -55.16
CA GLU A 272 -27.59 20.16 -56.05
C GLU A 272 -29.07 19.94 -56.35
N SER A 273 -29.93 20.03 -55.33
CA SER A 273 -31.38 19.82 -55.46
C SER A 273 -32.09 20.97 -56.18
N CYS A 274 -31.49 22.17 -56.18
CA CYS A 274 -32.06 23.43 -56.66
C CYS A 274 -31.24 24.03 -57.82
N TYR A 275 -30.54 23.17 -58.57
CA TYR A 275 -29.59 23.60 -59.59
C TYR A 275 -30.26 24.41 -60.71
N LEU A 276 -29.69 25.58 -61.01
CA LEU A 276 -30.09 26.45 -62.12
C LEU A 276 -28.96 26.50 -63.17
N PRO A 277 -29.20 26.09 -64.42
CA PRO A 277 -28.17 26.05 -65.47
C PRO A 277 -27.49 27.39 -65.79
N SER A 278 -28.12 28.51 -65.45
CA SER A 278 -27.57 29.87 -65.61
C SER A 278 -26.33 30.13 -64.74
N TYR A 279 -26.12 29.34 -63.69
CA TYR A 279 -25.00 29.50 -62.75
C TYR A 279 -23.76 28.66 -63.10
N GLY A 280 -23.80 27.86 -64.18
CA GLY A 280 -22.67 27.02 -64.60
C GLY A 280 -22.50 25.76 -63.73
N PRO A 281 -21.45 24.93 -63.94
CA PRO A 281 -21.27 23.67 -63.21
C PRO A 281 -21.01 23.89 -61.71
N LEU A 282 -21.71 23.15 -60.83
CA LEU A 282 -21.65 23.29 -59.37
C LEU A 282 -20.24 23.17 -58.78
N GLU A 283 -19.36 22.39 -59.40
CA GLU A 283 -17.96 22.20 -58.96
C GLU A 283 -17.13 23.50 -58.98
N ASN A 284 -17.55 24.51 -59.74
CA ASN A 284 -16.83 25.77 -59.93
C ASN A 284 -17.51 26.98 -59.24
N VAL A 285 -18.61 26.76 -58.53
CA VAL A 285 -19.39 27.83 -57.89
C VAL A 285 -19.04 27.88 -56.40
N ASN A 286 -18.81 29.08 -55.84
CA ASN A 286 -18.53 29.22 -54.42
C ASN A 286 -19.83 29.12 -53.58
N PHE A 287 -19.71 28.82 -52.28
CA PHE A 287 -20.86 28.60 -51.40
C PHE A 287 -21.81 29.80 -51.27
N LEU A 288 -21.32 31.04 -51.34
CA LEU A 288 -22.16 32.25 -51.30
C LEU A 288 -23.03 32.32 -52.56
N THR A 289 -22.43 32.08 -53.72
CA THR A 289 -23.15 32.05 -55.01
C THR A 289 -24.09 30.85 -55.09
N MET A 290 -23.76 29.72 -54.47
CA MET A 290 -24.70 28.59 -54.31
C MET A 290 -25.90 28.97 -53.44
N MET A 291 -25.71 29.72 -52.35
CA MET A 291 -26.82 30.21 -51.52
C MET A 291 -27.71 31.20 -52.27
N ASP A 292 -27.13 32.09 -53.08
CA ASP A 292 -27.90 33.01 -53.94
C ASP A 292 -28.72 32.24 -54.98
N MET A 293 -28.15 31.20 -55.59
CA MET A 293 -28.85 30.32 -56.52
C MET A 293 -30.00 29.57 -55.83
N VAL A 294 -29.75 28.98 -54.66
CA VAL A 294 -30.78 28.30 -53.86
C VAL A 294 -31.91 29.27 -53.51
N LYS A 295 -31.58 30.50 -53.11
CA LYS A 295 -32.56 31.56 -52.83
C LYS A 295 -33.37 31.93 -54.06
N GLU A 296 -32.73 32.11 -55.21
CA GLU A 296 -33.42 32.41 -56.48
C GLU A 296 -34.35 31.26 -56.89
N TYR A 297 -33.89 30.02 -56.78
CA TYR A 297 -34.70 28.84 -57.04
C TYR A 297 -35.92 28.76 -56.11
N PHE A 298 -35.75 29.03 -54.82
CA PHE A 298 -36.89 29.07 -53.89
C PHE A 298 -37.86 30.19 -54.20
N LEU A 299 -37.39 31.37 -54.62
CA LEU A 299 -38.25 32.47 -55.02
C LEU A 299 -39.03 32.12 -56.29
N ASP A 300 -38.37 31.57 -57.32
CA ASP A 300 -39.06 31.13 -58.53
C ASP A 300 -39.98 29.93 -58.28
N LYS A 301 -39.61 29.00 -57.39
CA LYS A 301 -40.49 27.91 -56.96
C LYS A 301 -41.68 28.40 -56.16
N ALA A 302 -41.52 29.37 -55.27
CA ALA A 302 -42.64 29.97 -54.55
C ALA A 302 -43.56 30.78 -55.48
N ASP A 303 -42.99 31.41 -56.52
CA ASP A 303 -43.74 32.12 -57.55
C ASP A 303 -44.49 31.17 -58.48
N THR A 304 -43.83 30.11 -58.95
CA THR A 304 -44.44 29.04 -59.74
C THR A 304 -45.44 28.26 -58.91
N GLU A 305 -45.21 28.05 -57.62
CA GLU A 305 -46.18 27.49 -56.69
C GLU A 305 -47.35 28.46 -56.47
N ARG A 306 -47.14 29.78 -56.35
CA ARG A 306 -48.25 30.76 -56.33
C ARG A 306 -49.04 30.77 -57.63
N ARG A 307 -48.38 30.55 -58.77
CA ARG A 307 -49.04 30.37 -60.09
C ARG A 307 -49.74 29.00 -60.20
N ALA A 308 -49.13 27.96 -59.64
CA ALA A 308 -49.63 26.60 -59.65
C ALA A 308 -50.75 26.39 -58.63
N ARG A 309 -50.77 27.06 -57.47
CA ARG A 309 -51.91 27.07 -56.53
C ARG A 309 -53.14 27.71 -57.16
N ARG A 310 -52.97 28.73 -58.02
CA ARG A 310 -54.06 29.24 -58.88
C ARG A 310 -54.52 28.22 -59.93
N LEU A 311 -53.65 27.30 -60.34
CA LEU A 311 -53.96 26.20 -61.26
C LEU A 311 -54.33 24.89 -60.53
N MET A 312 -54.10 24.76 -59.23
CA MET A 312 -54.33 23.58 -58.38
C MET A 312 -55.54 23.74 -57.45
N GLU A 313 -56.16 24.93 -57.41
CA GLU A 313 -57.63 25.02 -57.30
C GLU A 313 -58.33 24.30 -58.47
N SER A 314 -57.59 23.92 -59.52
CA SER A 314 -58.02 23.12 -60.66
C SER A 314 -57.07 21.95 -60.95
N GLY A 315 -56.78 21.10 -59.94
CA GLY A 315 -56.21 19.78 -60.22
C GLY A 315 -55.31 19.23 -59.12
N SER A 316 -55.70 18.09 -58.57
CA SER A 316 -55.10 17.39 -57.43
C SER A 316 -54.11 16.28 -57.84
N ALA A 317 -53.22 15.93 -56.89
CA ALA A 317 -52.57 14.62 -56.65
C ALA A 317 -51.34 14.26 -57.56
N VAL A 318 -50.25 13.59 -57.14
CA VAL A 318 -49.84 12.87 -55.91
C VAL A 318 -48.38 12.32 -56.03
N THR A 319 -47.60 12.33 -54.93
CA THR A 319 -46.48 11.38 -54.51
C THR A 319 -45.14 11.31 -55.30
N SER A 320 -43.96 10.86 -54.80
CA SER A 320 -43.49 10.10 -53.60
C SER A 320 -41.92 10.09 -53.50
N LEU A 321 -41.35 10.11 -52.25
CA LEU A 321 -40.28 9.26 -51.61
C LEU A 321 -39.13 8.61 -52.46
N ALA A 322 -37.87 8.32 -52.00
CA ALA A 322 -37.11 8.42 -50.74
C ALA A 322 -35.61 8.03 -50.93
N ASP A 323 -34.76 8.42 -49.96
CA ASP A 323 -33.30 8.23 -49.76
C ASP A 323 -32.81 6.85 -49.25
N LYS A 324 -31.49 6.57 -49.40
CA LYS A 324 -30.68 5.82 -48.38
C LYS A 324 -29.15 6.00 -48.47
N LYS A 325 -28.49 5.78 -47.32
CA LYS A 325 -27.23 6.37 -46.81
C LYS A 325 -26.22 5.31 -46.27
N ARG A 326 -24.92 5.50 -46.57
CA ARG A 326 -23.62 5.30 -45.83
C ARG A 326 -23.13 4.01 -45.10
N ARG A 327 -21.77 3.99 -45.04
CA ARG A 327 -20.75 3.52 -44.03
C ARG A 327 -20.21 2.09 -44.21
N GLY A 328 -18.91 1.75 -44.03
CA GLY A 328 -17.71 2.41 -43.49
C GLY A 328 -17.04 1.50 -42.43
N SER A 329 -15.74 1.14 -42.57
CA SER A 329 -14.99 0.19 -41.72
C SER A 329 -13.64 0.78 -41.25
N MET A 330 -13.19 0.42 -40.04
CA MET A 330 -11.86 0.68 -39.46
C MET A 330 -11.48 -0.45 -38.50
N LYS A 331 -10.20 -0.88 -38.51
CA LYS A 331 -9.53 -1.54 -37.37
C LYS A 331 -8.00 -1.73 -37.58
N ASN A 332 -7.17 -1.31 -36.61
CA ASN A 332 -6.30 -2.16 -35.75
C ASN A 332 -5.04 -1.43 -35.21
N MET A 333 -4.72 -1.68 -33.93
CA MET A 333 -3.50 -1.28 -33.20
C MET A 333 -3.22 -2.38 -32.14
N GLU A 334 -2.02 -2.97 -32.12
CA GLU A 334 -1.52 -4.01 -31.19
C GLU A 334 -0.98 -3.36 -29.89
N GLY A 335 -0.98 -3.90 -28.65
CA GLY A 335 -1.51 -5.10 -27.99
C GLY A 335 -1.42 -4.91 -26.45
N GLY A 336 -2.43 -5.34 -25.67
CA GLY A 336 -2.73 -4.83 -24.31
C GLY A 336 -2.57 -5.76 -23.09
N TRP A 337 -1.85 -6.88 -23.17
CA TRP A 337 -1.81 -7.91 -22.11
C TRP A 337 -0.66 -7.74 -21.08
N LEU A 338 -0.91 -8.12 -19.82
CA LEU A 338 0.06 -8.18 -18.71
C LEU A 338 0.68 -9.58 -18.54
N VAL A 339 -0.13 -10.62 -18.76
CA VAL A 339 0.29 -12.03 -18.81
C VAL A 339 -0.33 -12.63 -20.07
N SER A 340 0.50 -13.20 -20.95
CA SER A 340 0.03 -13.75 -22.23
C SER A 340 -0.73 -15.07 -22.05
N GLU A 341 -1.35 -15.50 -23.15
CA GLU A 341 -1.77 -16.91 -23.27
C GLU A 341 -0.56 -17.85 -23.25
N ARG A 342 -0.81 -19.14 -22.96
CA ARG A 342 0.22 -20.18 -23.10
C ARG A 342 0.52 -20.38 -24.58
N GLU A 343 1.80 -20.35 -24.92
CA GLU A 343 2.31 -20.68 -26.25
C GLU A 343 3.35 -21.79 -26.15
N ASP A 344 3.57 -22.51 -27.26
CA ASP A 344 4.64 -23.52 -27.34
C ASP A 344 6.00 -22.84 -27.18
N ILE A 345 6.89 -23.47 -26.40
CA ILE A 345 8.24 -22.94 -26.15
C ILE A 345 9.03 -22.73 -27.46
N SER A 346 8.78 -23.55 -28.48
CA SER A 346 9.42 -23.45 -29.79
C SER A 346 8.96 -22.19 -30.54
N SER A 347 7.68 -21.82 -30.40
CA SER A 347 7.12 -20.61 -30.99
C SER A 347 7.71 -19.35 -30.35
N TYR A 348 8.01 -19.38 -29.05
CA TYR A 348 8.64 -18.27 -28.35
C TYR A 348 10.05 -17.94 -28.88
N PHE A 349 10.81 -18.95 -29.29
CA PHE A 349 12.16 -18.79 -29.83
C PHE A 349 12.22 -18.72 -31.36
N ALA A 350 11.08 -18.67 -32.06
CA ALA A 350 11.05 -18.74 -33.53
C ALA A 350 11.88 -17.64 -34.22
N ASP A 351 11.94 -16.44 -33.63
CA ASP A 351 12.66 -15.29 -34.15
C ASP A 351 14.13 -15.20 -33.66
N GLN A 352 14.58 -16.17 -32.86
CA GLN A 352 15.93 -16.18 -32.28
C GLN A 352 16.83 -17.21 -32.98
N THR A 353 18.11 -16.87 -33.18
CA THR A 353 19.09 -17.81 -33.73
C THR A 353 19.22 -19.02 -32.81
N THR A 354 18.93 -20.21 -33.32
CA THR A 354 18.98 -21.45 -32.53
C THR A 354 20.39 -21.67 -31.96
N ASN A 355 20.47 -21.85 -30.64
CA ASN A 355 21.69 -22.21 -29.94
C ASN A 355 21.44 -23.41 -29.02
N THR A 356 22.51 -23.94 -28.41
CA THR A 356 22.42 -25.11 -27.50
C THR A 356 21.46 -24.87 -26.34
N LYS A 357 21.46 -23.67 -25.74
CA LYS A 357 20.54 -23.31 -24.65
C LYS A 357 19.07 -23.38 -25.07
N ILE A 358 18.70 -22.84 -26.23
CA ILE A 358 17.32 -22.89 -26.75
C ILE A 358 16.89 -24.34 -26.97
N ILE A 359 17.78 -25.19 -27.49
CA ILE A 359 17.51 -26.62 -27.69
C ILE A 359 17.28 -27.30 -26.33
N ASP A 360 18.13 -27.04 -25.34
CA ASP A 360 18.00 -27.61 -24.00
C ASP A 360 16.69 -27.15 -23.32
N VAL A 361 16.32 -25.86 -23.42
CA VAL A 361 15.05 -25.34 -22.85
C VAL A 361 13.87 -26.01 -23.54
N SER A 362 13.90 -26.12 -24.88
CA SER A 362 12.82 -26.73 -25.65
C SER A 362 12.67 -28.23 -25.38
N ARG A 363 13.74 -28.88 -24.92
CA ARG A 363 13.76 -30.27 -24.48
C ARG A 363 13.12 -30.44 -23.10
N GLU A 364 13.44 -29.55 -22.16
CA GLU A 364 13.02 -29.66 -20.76
C GLU A 364 11.64 -29.07 -20.47
N PHE A 365 11.24 -28.06 -21.24
CA PHE A 365 9.99 -27.34 -21.08
C PHE A 365 9.10 -27.49 -22.33
N SER A 366 7.79 -27.39 -22.13
CA SER A 366 6.78 -27.59 -23.19
C SER A 366 6.20 -26.28 -23.69
N THR A 367 5.85 -25.40 -22.76
CA THR A 367 5.12 -24.16 -23.03
C THR A 367 5.69 -23.04 -22.19
N VAL A 368 5.36 -21.81 -22.60
CA VAL A 368 5.75 -20.57 -21.93
C VAL A 368 4.57 -19.60 -21.89
N ARG A 369 4.51 -18.77 -20.85
CA ARG A 369 3.70 -17.54 -20.83
C ARG A 369 4.64 -16.35 -20.73
N LYS A 370 4.46 -15.40 -21.64
CA LYS A 370 5.13 -14.10 -21.59
C LYS A 370 4.51 -13.25 -20.49
N VAL A 371 5.35 -12.52 -19.77
CA VAL A 371 4.90 -11.53 -18.78
C VAL A 371 5.31 -10.15 -19.30
N ARG A 372 4.59 -9.09 -18.92
CA ARG A 372 4.98 -7.73 -19.33
C ARG A 372 6.29 -7.32 -18.64
N GLY A 373 7.24 -6.79 -19.41
CA GLY A 373 8.51 -6.24 -18.92
C GLY A 373 8.37 -4.81 -18.41
N ASP A 374 7.69 -4.63 -17.29
CA ASP A 374 7.42 -3.33 -16.65
C ASP A 374 8.15 -3.17 -15.30
N GLY A 375 9.24 -3.89 -15.09
CA GLY A 375 9.96 -3.97 -13.81
C GLY A 375 9.25 -4.79 -12.73
N ASN A 376 7.99 -5.18 -12.93
CA ASN A 376 7.23 -6.03 -11.98
C ASN A 376 7.18 -7.50 -12.40
N CYS A 377 7.89 -7.86 -13.48
CA CYS A 377 7.77 -9.15 -14.13
C CYS A 377 8.04 -10.34 -13.19
N PHE A 378 9.01 -10.26 -12.28
CA PHE A 378 9.27 -11.33 -11.31
C PHE A 378 8.05 -11.58 -10.41
N TYR A 379 7.61 -10.57 -9.67
CA TYR A 379 6.47 -10.69 -8.74
C TYR A 379 5.18 -11.13 -9.47
N ARG A 380 4.96 -10.62 -10.68
CA ARG A 380 3.80 -10.97 -11.51
C ARG A 380 3.89 -12.41 -12.02
N ALA A 381 5.05 -12.84 -12.49
CA ALA A 381 5.30 -14.20 -12.96
C ALA A 381 5.18 -15.22 -11.81
N PHE A 382 5.84 -14.93 -10.68
CA PHE A 382 5.80 -15.74 -9.46
C PHE A 382 4.37 -15.95 -8.98
N SER A 383 3.62 -14.87 -8.78
CA SER A 383 2.25 -14.94 -8.26
C SER A 383 1.31 -15.68 -9.20
N PHE A 384 1.37 -15.40 -10.50
CA PHE A 384 0.54 -16.11 -11.47
C PHE A 384 0.86 -17.61 -11.52
N ALA A 385 2.14 -17.97 -11.68
CA ALA A 385 2.58 -19.36 -11.77
C ALA A 385 2.24 -20.16 -10.50
N PHE A 386 2.46 -19.53 -9.34
CA PHE A 386 2.16 -20.15 -8.06
C PHE A 386 0.66 -20.39 -7.88
N LEU A 387 -0.18 -19.40 -8.18
CA LEU A 387 -1.64 -19.53 -8.08
C LEU A 387 -2.19 -20.54 -9.08
N GLU A 388 -1.69 -20.54 -10.31
CA GLU A 388 -2.09 -21.51 -11.33
C GLU A 388 -1.78 -22.95 -10.90
N SER A 389 -0.60 -23.17 -10.30
CA SER A 389 -0.22 -24.46 -9.69
C SER A 389 -1.10 -24.82 -8.49
N ALA A 390 -1.42 -23.84 -7.64
CA ALA A 390 -2.26 -24.03 -6.45
C ALA A 390 -3.72 -24.34 -6.80
N ILE A 391 -4.29 -23.78 -7.86
CA ILE A 391 -5.67 -24.08 -8.33
C ILE A 391 -5.81 -25.58 -8.65
N LEU A 392 -4.78 -26.17 -9.25
CA LEU A 392 -4.74 -27.60 -9.58
C LEU A 392 -4.62 -28.48 -8.31
N ASN A 393 -4.20 -27.91 -7.18
CA ASN A 393 -4.03 -28.61 -5.90
C ASN A 393 -4.81 -27.93 -4.75
N SER A 394 -6.03 -28.40 -4.49
CA SER A 394 -6.93 -27.91 -3.44
C SER A 394 -6.27 -27.63 -2.08
N ARG A 395 -5.35 -28.50 -1.66
CA ARG A 395 -4.68 -28.41 -0.36
C ARG A 395 -3.59 -27.34 -0.39
N GLY A 396 -2.91 -27.19 -1.52
CA GLY A 396 -1.95 -26.12 -1.77
C GLY A 396 -2.60 -24.74 -1.73
N LEU A 397 -3.75 -24.57 -2.40
CA LEU A 397 -4.48 -23.30 -2.39
C LEU A 397 -4.92 -22.87 -0.99
N ARG A 398 -5.45 -23.79 -0.18
CA ARG A 398 -5.85 -23.46 1.20
C ARG A 398 -4.65 -23.07 2.07
N ARG A 399 -3.54 -23.83 1.99
CA ARG A 399 -2.30 -23.45 2.68
C ARG A 399 -1.80 -22.06 2.27
N PHE A 400 -1.97 -21.68 1.00
CA PHE A 400 -1.57 -20.36 0.55
C PHE A 400 -2.46 -19.24 1.10
N ILE A 401 -3.78 -19.45 1.15
CA ILE A 401 -4.70 -18.52 1.79
C ILE A 401 -4.27 -18.29 3.25
N ASP A 402 -3.97 -19.36 3.98
CA ASP A 402 -3.51 -19.28 5.37
C ASP A 402 -2.20 -18.48 5.48
N MET A 403 -1.23 -18.72 4.61
CA MET A 403 0.04 -17.98 4.59
C MET A 403 -0.14 -16.48 4.27
N ILE A 404 -1.02 -16.13 3.33
CA ILE A 404 -1.32 -14.72 3.00
C ILE A 404 -2.06 -14.03 4.15
N MET A 405 -2.91 -14.75 4.88
CA MET A 405 -3.53 -14.20 6.08
C MET A 405 -2.49 -13.98 7.20
N GLU A 406 -1.57 -14.92 7.40
CA GLU A 406 -0.48 -14.79 8.37
C GLU A 406 0.52 -13.68 7.98
N SER A 407 0.74 -13.42 6.69
CA SER A 407 1.66 -12.36 6.25
C SER A 407 1.19 -10.96 6.64
N SER A 408 -0.10 -10.75 6.90
CA SER A 408 -0.61 -9.49 7.48
C SER A 408 -0.07 -9.22 8.89
N ILE A 409 0.13 -10.27 9.68
CA ILE A 409 0.72 -10.19 11.02
C ILE A 409 2.22 -9.88 10.89
N ALA A 410 2.91 -10.53 9.95
CA ALA A 410 4.33 -10.26 9.68
C ALA A 410 4.56 -8.79 9.26
N LEU A 411 3.69 -8.23 8.41
CA LEU A 411 3.72 -6.81 8.04
C LEU A 411 3.54 -5.89 9.26
N SER A 412 2.55 -6.18 10.13
CA SER A 412 2.36 -5.43 11.37
C SER A 412 3.58 -5.52 12.30
N CYS A 413 4.20 -6.69 12.44
CA CYS A 413 5.40 -6.89 13.24
C CYS A 413 6.62 -6.16 12.67
N ALA A 414 6.73 -6.02 11.36
CA ALA A 414 7.76 -5.23 10.68
C ALA A 414 7.50 -3.71 10.75
N GLY A 415 6.38 -3.26 11.32
CA GLY A 415 6.08 -1.85 11.56
C GLY A 415 5.32 -1.15 10.43
N PHE A 416 4.75 -1.89 9.47
CA PHE A 416 3.89 -1.31 8.43
C PHE A 416 2.54 -0.87 9.02
N ASP A 417 2.06 0.31 8.60
CA ASP A 417 0.70 0.77 8.89
C ASP A 417 -0.30 -0.10 8.09
N GLU A 418 -1.32 -0.63 8.78
CA GLU A 418 -2.38 -1.45 8.17
C GLU A 418 -3.05 -0.73 6.99
N ASN A 419 -3.18 0.60 7.06
CA ASN A 419 -3.79 1.39 6.00
C ASN A 419 -3.01 1.33 4.67
N ILE A 420 -1.71 1.02 4.71
CA ILE A 420 -0.87 0.92 3.51
C ILE A 420 -1.17 -0.38 2.75
N TYR A 421 -1.32 -1.50 3.44
CA TYR A 421 -1.43 -2.81 2.79
C TYR A 421 -2.85 -3.38 2.74
N LYS A 422 -3.81 -2.85 3.51
CA LYS A 422 -5.16 -3.41 3.63
C LYS A 422 -5.94 -3.49 2.32
N GLU A 423 -5.87 -2.47 1.48
CA GLU A 423 -6.56 -2.49 0.18
C GLU A 423 -5.93 -3.54 -0.75
N HIS A 424 -4.60 -3.63 -0.74
CA HIS A 424 -3.86 -4.62 -1.54
C HIS A 424 -4.15 -6.04 -1.06
N LEU A 425 -4.11 -6.29 0.26
CA LEU A 425 -4.48 -7.55 0.88
C LEU A 425 -5.92 -7.95 0.51
N SER A 426 -6.87 -7.02 0.57
CA SER A 426 -8.27 -7.29 0.21
C SER A 426 -8.39 -7.76 -1.24
N LYS A 427 -7.63 -7.17 -2.17
CA LYS A 427 -7.60 -7.60 -3.57
C LYS A 427 -6.95 -8.99 -3.73
N VAL A 428 -5.87 -9.27 -3.02
CA VAL A 428 -5.23 -10.59 -3.03
C VAL A 428 -6.20 -11.66 -2.54
N VAL A 429 -6.88 -11.41 -1.40
CA VAL A 429 -7.89 -12.33 -0.86
C VAL A 429 -9.03 -12.54 -1.86
N ALA A 430 -9.53 -11.49 -2.52
CA ALA A 430 -10.58 -11.62 -3.54
C ALA A 430 -10.14 -12.51 -4.73
N VAL A 431 -8.89 -12.40 -5.19
CA VAL A 431 -8.33 -13.29 -6.22
C VAL A 431 -8.33 -14.74 -5.71
N LEU A 432 -7.90 -14.97 -4.47
CA LEU A 432 -7.82 -16.29 -3.88
C LEU A 432 -9.17 -16.97 -3.66
N GLU A 433 -10.16 -16.22 -3.19
CA GLU A 433 -11.52 -16.71 -3.00
C GLU A 433 -12.17 -17.10 -4.34
N LEU A 434 -11.92 -16.31 -5.40
CA LEU A 434 -12.42 -16.63 -6.73
C LEU A 434 -11.72 -17.88 -7.31
N CYS A 435 -10.41 -18.01 -7.12
CA CYS A 435 -9.67 -19.21 -7.49
C CYS A 435 -10.17 -20.46 -6.75
N GLN A 436 -10.64 -20.30 -5.50
CA GLN A 436 -11.18 -21.38 -4.70
C GLN A 436 -12.57 -21.83 -5.16
N SER A 437 -13.41 -20.90 -5.62
CA SER A 437 -14.79 -21.17 -6.04
C SER A 437 -14.89 -21.72 -7.46
N ASP A 438 -14.23 -21.07 -8.42
CA ASP A 438 -14.35 -21.38 -9.85
C ASP A 438 -13.35 -22.44 -10.30
N ARG A 439 -12.16 -22.47 -9.66
CA ARG A 439 -11.01 -23.33 -10.01
C ARG A 439 -10.64 -23.29 -11.49
N ASP A 440 -10.99 -22.19 -12.16
CA ASP A 440 -10.69 -21.96 -13.56
C ASP A 440 -9.44 -21.10 -13.71
N VAL A 441 -8.52 -21.57 -14.55
CA VAL A 441 -7.30 -20.86 -14.91
C VAL A 441 -7.63 -19.66 -15.81
N GLY A 442 -8.71 -19.72 -16.60
CA GLY A 442 -9.19 -18.60 -17.42
C GLY A 442 -9.59 -17.39 -16.57
N THR A 443 -10.32 -17.62 -15.49
CA THR A 443 -10.67 -16.58 -14.50
C THR A 443 -9.41 -15.94 -13.87
N LEU A 444 -8.42 -16.74 -13.45
CA LEU A 444 -7.14 -16.22 -12.94
C LEU A 444 -6.42 -15.35 -14.00
N HIS A 445 -6.35 -15.83 -15.24
CA HIS A 445 -5.73 -15.11 -16.36
C HIS A 445 -6.41 -13.78 -16.66
N TRP A 446 -7.74 -13.76 -16.66
CA TRP A 446 -8.50 -12.53 -16.84
C TRP A 446 -8.22 -11.51 -15.72
N MET A 447 -8.19 -11.95 -14.46
CA MET A 447 -7.89 -11.07 -13.32
C MET A 447 -6.49 -10.49 -13.37
N PHE A 448 -5.48 -11.30 -13.71
CA PHE A 448 -4.10 -10.85 -13.83
C PHE A 448 -3.86 -9.93 -15.04
N ASN A 449 -4.79 -9.89 -15.99
CA ASN A 449 -4.80 -8.92 -17.06
C ASN A 449 -5.60 -7.64 -16.73
N GLN A 450 -6.20 -7.52 -15.54
CA GLN A 450 -6.70 -6.26 -15.00
C GLN A 450 -5.56 -5.51 -14.29
N PRO A 451 -5.13 -4.33 -14.76
CA PRO A 451 -3.99 -3.61 -14.18
C PRO A 451 -4.17 -3.35 -12.68
N SER A 452 -5.35 -2.89 -12.26
CA SER A 452 -5.64 -2.55 -10.87
C SER A 452 -5.55 -3.75 -9.92
N THR A 453 -5.88 -4.95 -10.39
CA THR A 453 -5.81 -6.19 -9.60
C THR A 453 -4.38 -6.71 -9.60
N SER A 454 -3.78 -6.86 -10.78
CA SER A 454 -2.45 -7.45 -10.92
C SER A 454 -1.38 -6.61 -10.23
N ASP A 455 -1.43 -5.28 -10.35
CA ASP A 455 -0.48 -4.38 -9.70
C ASP A 455 -0.68 -4.34 -8.18
N SER A 456 -1.90 -4.54 -7.69
CA SER A 456 -2.14 -4.66 -6.25
C SER A 456 -1.62 -5.98 -5.67
N VAL A 457 -1.70 -7.08 -6.42
CA VAL A 457 -1.07 -8.35 -6.03
C VAL A 457 0.45 -8.17 -5.98
N VAL A 458 1.04 -7.54 -7.00
CA VAL A 458 2.48 -7.22 -7.03
C VAL A 458 2.89 -6.37 -5.84
N GLN A 459 2.19 -5.25 -5.59
CA GLN A 459 2.52 -4.36 -4.46
C GLN A 459 2.44 -5.09 -3.12
N TYR A 460 1.41 -5.92 -2.92
CA TYR A 460 1.30 -6.71 -1.70
C TYR A 460 2.51 -7.63 -1.50
N LEU A 461 2.93 -8.35 -2.54
CA LEU A 461 4.08 -9.24 -2.46
C LEU A 461 5.40 -8.49 -2.24
N ARG A 462 5.57 -7.29 -2.80
CA ARG A 462 6.71 -6.42 -2.48
C ARG A 462 6.75 -6.07 -1.00
N LEU A 463 5.61 -5.70 -0.42
CA LEU A 463 5.51 -5.40 1.02
C LEU A 463 5.83 -6.63 1.88
N VAL A 464 5.32 -7.82 1.50
CA VAL A 464 5.64 -9.08 2.20
C VAL A 464 7.14 -9.38 2.13
N THR A 465 7.77 -9.15 0.97
CA THR A 465 9.22 -9.31 0.78
C THR A 465 10.00 -8.36 1.70
N SER A 466 9.61 -7.08 1.71
CA SER A 466 10.21 -6.07 2.58
C SER A 466 10.07 -6.42 4.06
N ALA A 467 8.89 -6.86 4.50
CA ALA A 467 8.67 -7.28 5.89
C ALA A 467 9.53 -8.48 6.27
N TYR A 468 9.69 -9.45 5.37
CA TYR A 468 10.53 -10.62 5.62
C TYR A 468 12.02 -10.24 5.76
N LEU A 469 12.51 -9.38 4.86
CA LEU A 469 13.86 -8.83 4.95
C LEU A 469 14.07 -8.12 6.29
N GLN A 470 13.21 -7.16 6.63
CA GLN A 470 13.34 -6.36 7.86
C GLN A 470 13.26 -7.20 9.15
N THR A 471 12.45 -8.26 9.17
CA THR A 471 12.36 -9.17 10.34
C THR A 471 13.54 -10.11 10.49
N HIS A 472 14.36 -10.28 9.44
CA HIS A 472 15.53 -11.16 9.41
C HIS A 472 16.81 -10.37 9.08
N GLU A 473 16.92 -9.14 9.58
CA GLU A 473 18.00 -8.20 9.26
C GLU A 473 19.41 -8.76 9.51
N ASP A 474 19.60 -9.52 10.59
CA ASP A 474 20.88 -10.14 10.96
C ASP A 474 21.42 -11.06 9.84
N PHE A 475 20.52 -11.71 9.09
CA PHE A 475 20.91 -12.57 7.97
C PHE A 475 21.14 -11.75 6.70
N PHE A 476 20.20 -10.87 6.32
CA PHE A 476 20.20 -10.22 5.01
C PHE A 476 21.11 -9.00 4.91
N SER A 477 21.48 -8.36 6.02
CA SER A 477 22.29 -7.13 6.04
C SER A 477 23.64 -7.25 5.31
N ASN A 478 24.23 -8.45 5.25
CA ASN A 478 25.52 -8.67 4.58
C ASN A 478 25.40 -8.91 3.06
N PHE A 479 24.19 -9.00 2.52
CA PHE A 479 23.94 -9.32 1.12
C PHE A 479 23.41 -8.13 0.30
N VAL A 480 23.23 -6.97 0.93
CA VAL A 480 22.68 -5.76 0.28
C VAL A 480 23.69 -4.61 0.29
N GLU A 481 23.76 -3.87 -0.81
CA GLU A 481 24.57 -2.66 -0.93
C GLU A 481 23.78 -1.42 -0.50
N ALA A 482 23.42 -1.34 0.78
CA ALA A 482 22.70 -0.19 1.34
C ALA A 482 23.20 0.15 2.75
N PRO A 483 22.97 1.38 3.26
CA PRO A 483 23.37 1.77 4.61
C PRO A 483 22.76 0.89 5.73
N ASN A 484 21.57 0.36 5.47
CA ASN A 484 20.86 -0.62 6.29
C ASN A 484 19.76 -1.28 5.45
N LEU A 485 19.19 -2.38 5.96
CA LEU A 485 18.20 -3.15 5.23
C LEU A 485 16.88 -2.38 5.05
N GLN A 486 16.53 -1.51 5.99
CA GLN A 486 15.36 -0.63 5.86
C GLN A 486 15.48 0.28 4.63
N ALA A 487 16.64 0.89 4.40
CA ALA A 487 16.89 1.74 3.24
C ALA A 487 16.80 0.96 1.92
N TYR A 488 17.40 -0.24 1.88
CA TYR A 488 17.28 -1.15 0.73
C TYR A 488 15.80 -1.47 0.44
N CYS A 489 15.04 -1.89 1.46
CA CYS A 489 13.64 -2.20 1.32
C CYS A 489 12.81 -1.05 0.73
N HIS A 490 12.99 0.18 1.23
CA HIS A 490 12.21 1.33 0.78
C HIS A 490 12.58 1.80 -0.63
N GLN A 491 13.82 1.57 -1.09
CA GLN A 491 14.33 2.10 -2.36
C GLN A 491 14.24 1.08 -3.49
N GLU A 492 14.55 -0.18 -3.20
CA GLU A 492 14.69 -1.24 -4.20
C GLU A 492 13.51 -2.23 -4.19
N VAL A 493 12.94 -2.52 -3.01
CA VAL A 493 11.92 -3.60 -2.89
C VAL A 493 10.49 -3.07 -3.00
N GLU A 494 10.14 -2.05 -2.19
CA GLU A 494 8.77 -1.56 -2.04
C GLU A 494 8.27 -0.74 -3.24
N VAL A 495 9.20 -0.14 -3.98
CA VAL A 495 8.91 0.73 -5.13
C VAL A 495 8.47 -0.12 -6.33
N MET A 496 7.33 0.25 -6.92
CA MET A 496 6.83 -0.40 -8.13
C MET A 496 7.79 -0.19 -9.31
N ALA A 497 7.82 -1.19 -10.21
CA ALA A 497 8.69 -1.21 -11.38
C ALA A 497 10.20 -1.24 -11.09
N MET A 498 10.62 -1.42 -9.82
CA MET A 498 12.01 -1.74 -9.51
C MET A 498 12.31 -3.20 -9.80
N GLU A 499 13.45 -3.45 -10.45
CA GLU A 499 13.90 -4.81 -10.76
C GLU A 499 14.16 -5.61 -9.48
N CYS A 500 13.97 -6.92 -9.58
CA CYS A 500 14.05 -7.82 -8.45
C CYS A 500 15.42 -8.50 -8.44
N ASP A 501 16.18 -8.33 -7.35
CA ASP A 501 17.49 -8.96 -7.18
C ASP A 501 17.36 -10.32 -6.45
N HIS A 502 18.43 -11.10 -6.45
CA HIS A 502 18.49 -12.42 -5.83
C HIS A 502 18.06 -12.40 -4.35
N VAL A 503 18.42 -11.34 -3.61
CA VAL A 503 18.05 -11.15 -2.20
C VAL A 503 16.53 -11.11 -2.03
N ASP A 504 15.83 -10.40 -2.92
CA ASP A 504 14.37 -10.26 -2.90
C ASP A 504 13.68 -11.59 -3.22
N ILE A 505 14.19 -12.28 -4.25
CA ILE A 505 13.69 -13.59 -4.68
C ILE A 505 13.81 -14.61 -3.55
N GLN A 506 14.97 -14.63 -2.89
CA GLN A 506 15.23 -15.48 -1.72
C GLN A 506 14.28 -15.14 -0.57
N ALA A 507 14.12 -13.85 -0.26
CA ALA A 507 13.25 -13.40 0.82
C ALA A 507 11.78 -13.76 0.57
N LEU A 508 11.26 -13.50 -0.63
CA LEU A 508 9.88 -13.84 -0.97
C LEU A 508 9.63 -15.35 -0.94
N SER A 509 10.57 -16.13 -1.48
CA SER A 509 10.52 -17.59 -1.47
C SER A 509 10.46 -18.15 -0.06
N LEU A 510 11.27 -17.64 0.87
CA LEU A 510 11.26 -18.04 2.27
C LEU A 510 10.01 -17.56 3.01
N ALA A 511 9.56 -16.32 2.75
CA ALA A 511 8.37 -15.74 3.37
C ALA A 511 7.10 -16.55 3.07
N LEU A 512 6.97 -17.05 1.85
CA LEU A 512 5.81 -17.81 1.40
C LEU A 512 6.04 -19.32 1.35
N ASN A 513 7.23 -19.79 1.75
CA ASN A 513 7.62 -21.20 1.72
C ASN A 513 7.36 -21.85 0.34
N VAL A 514 7.81 -21.18 -0.73
CA VAL A 514 7.62 -21.59 -2.13
C VAL A 514 8.97 -21.85 -2.79
N GLY A 515 9.18 -23.08 -3.27
CA GLY A 515 10.33 -23.41 -4.10
C GLY A 515 10.22 -22.80 -5.50
N ILE A 516 11.23 -22.04 -5.91
CA ILE A 516 11.33 -21.38 -7.22
C ILE A 516 12.48 -22.01 -8.01
N HIS A 517 12.20 -22.40 -9.25
CA HIS A 517 13.21 -22.82 -10.22
C HIS A 517 13.38 -21.74 -11.27
N ILE A 518 14.58 -21.16 -11.36
CA ILE A 518 14.93 -20.15 -12.36
C ILE A 518 15.93 -20.76 -13.35
N VAL A 519 15.53 -20.80 -14.62
CA VAL A 519 16.40 -21.20 -15.74
C VAL A 519 16.96 -19.94 -16.38
N SER A 520 18.26 -19.72 -16.24
CA SER A 520 18.93 -18.55 -16.80
C SER A 520 19.45 -18.83 -18.21
N MET A 521 19.05 -17.96 -19.15
CA MET A 521 19.59 -17.93 -20.51
C MET A 521 20.88 -17.09 -20.60
N GLU A 522 21.22 -16.37 -19.53
CA GLU A 522 22.37 -15.46 -19.48
C GLU A 522 23.69 -16.22 -19.22
N GLY A 523 24.82 -15.55 -19.47
CA GLY A 523 26.17 -16.11 -19.37
C GLY A 523 26.71 -16.75 -20.65
N ASP A 524 28.04 -16.82 -20.75
CA ASP A 524 28.77 -17.29 -21.94
C ASP A 524 28.86 -18.82 -22.07
N GLU A 525 28.40 -19.56 -21.07
CA GLU A 525 28.44 -21.02 -21.07
C GLU A 525 27.43 -21.59 -22.08
N GLN A 526 27.78 -22.69 -22.76
CA GLN A 526 26.87 -23.35 -23.71
C GLN A 526 25.72 -24.12 -23.05
N LYS A 527 25.76 -24.28 -21.72
CA LYS A 527 24.77 -25.05 -20.93
C LYS A 527 23.77 -24.11 -20.26
N LEU A 528 22.58 -24.64 -19.98
CA LEU A 528 21.61 -23.96 -19.14
C LEU A 528 22.05 -23.95 -17.68
N VAL A 529 21.83 -22.81 -17.04
CA VAL A 529 22.07 -22.65 -15.61
C VAL A 529 20.73 -22.71 -14.89
N HIS A 530 20.65 -23.60 -13.91
CA HIS A 530 19.45 -23.84 -13.11
C HIS A 530 19.69 -23.37 -11.68
N HIS A 531 18.86 -22.45 -11.21
CA HIS A 531 18.86 -21.99 -9.82
C HIS A 531 17.60 -22.48 -9.13
N ILE A 532 17.75 -23.16 -7.99
CA ILE A 532 16.63 -23.61 -7.15
C ILE A 532 16.71 -22.82 -5.84
N ILE A 533 15.64 -22.10 -5.53
CA ILE A 533 15.56 -21.19 -4.39
C ILE A 533 14.36 -21.58 -3.50
N PRO A 534 14.57 -21.86 -2.19
CA PRO A 534 15.87 -22.04 -1.54
C PRO A 534 16.54 -23.36 -2.01
N GLU A 535 17.85 -23.47 -1.80
CA GLU A 535 18.60 -24.68 -2.19
C GLU A 535 17.99 -25.95 -1.57
N GLY A 536 17.76 -26.97 -2.40
CA GLY A 536 17.19 -28.24 -1.99
C GLY A 536 15.66 -28.28 -1.87
N ALA A 537 14.95 -27.17 -2.12
CA ALA A 537 13.48 -27.17 -2.19
C ALA A 537 12.95 -27.88 -3.45
N GLU A 538 11.77 -28.48 -3.36
CA GLU A 538 11.02 -28.89 -4.54
C GLU A 538 10.33 -27.68 -5.17
N PRO A 539 10.67 -27.30 -6.42
CA PRO A 539 10.11 -26.11 -7.04
C PRO A 539 8.67 -26.34 -7.49
N SER A 540 7.79 -25.42 -7.12
CA SER A 540 6.41 -25.35 -7.61
C SER A 540 6.19 -24.26 -8.65
N VAL A 541 7.17 -23.34 -8.76
CA VAL A 541 7.21 -22.24 -9.72
C VAL A 541 8.44 -22.40 -10.60
N HIS A 542 8.27 -22.31 -11.92
CA HIS A 542 9.37 -22.39 -12.89
C HIS A 542 9.39 -21.15 -13.77
N LEU A 543 10.51 -20.44 -13.76
CA LEU A 543 10.70 -19.16 -14.45
C LEU A 543 11.89 -19.26 -15.42
N LEU A 544 11.76 -18.58 -16.55
CA LEU A 544 12.84 -18.35 -17.51
C LEU A 544 13.34 -16.93 -17.35
N TYR A 545 14.63 -16.77 -17.09
CA TYR A 545 15.30 -15.48 -17.02
C TYR A 545 16.09 -15.21 -18.30
N GLN A 546 15.75 -14.14 -19.02
CA GLN A 546 16.42 -13.73 -20.25
C GLN A 546 16.35 -12.20 -20.41
N ARG A 547 17.50 -11.52 -20.52
CA ARG A 547 17.61 -10.07 -20.76
C ARG A 547 16.88 -9.25 -19.68
N SER A 548 17.20 -9.52 -18.41
CA SER A 548 16.56 -8.86 -17.26
C SER A 548 15.04 -9.07 -17.17
N HIS A 549 14.51 -10.16 -17.73
CA HIS A 549 13.08 -10.40 -17.78
C HIS A 549 12.70 -11.84 -17.40
N TYR A 550 11.62 -11.97 -16.62
CA TYR A 550 11.10 -13.24 -16.13
C TYR A 550 9.82 -13.64 -16.87
N ASN A 551 9.87 -14.81 -17.53
CA ASN A 551 8.70 -15.46 -18.12
C ASN A 551 8.38 -16.75 -17.36
N ILE A 552 7.16 -17.25 -17.49
CA ILE A 552 6.73 -18.50 -16.84
C ILE A 552 6.94 -19.65 -17.82
N ILE A 553 7.61 -20.71 -17.39
CA ILE A 553 7.84 -21.92 -18.19
C ILE A 553 7.20 -23.14 -17.53
N TYR A 554 6.80 -24.11 -18.34
CA TYR A 554 6.11 -25.31 -17.86
C TYR A 554 6.93 -26.55 -18.21
N PRO A 555 7.42 -27.30 -17.21
CA PRO A 555 8.17 -28.53 -17.45
C PRO A 555 7.39 -29.50 -18.34
N ARG A 556 8.08 -30.25 -19.20
CA ARG A 556 7.45 -31.42 -19.84
C ARG A 556 7.14 -32.46 -18.77
N SER A 557 5.93 -33.01 -18.80
CA SER A 557 5.59 -34.17 -18.00
C SER A 557 6.57 -35.30 -18.34
N GLN A 558 7.32 -35.79 -17.35
CA GLN A 558 8.08 -37.03 -17.49
C GLN A 558 7.06 -38.16 -17.60
N LEU A 559 6.97 -38.77 -18.79
CA LEU A 559 6.17 -39.96 -19.05
C LEU A 559 6.72 -41.17 -18.32
#